data_AF-A0A3S0SA42-F1
#
_entry.id   AF-A0A3S0SA42-F1
#
_cell.length_a   1.000
_cell.length_b   1.000
_cell.length_c   1.000
_cell.angle_alpha   90.00
_cell.angle_beta   90.00
_cell.angle_gamma   90.00
#
_symmetry.space_group_name_H-M   'P 1'
#
loop_
_entity.id
_entity.type
_entity.pdbx_description
1 polymer ?
#
loop_
_entity_poly.entity_id
_entity_poly.type
_entity_poly.pdbx_seq_one_letter_code
_entity_poly.pdbx_strand_id
1 'polypeptide(L)' 'MNKNNNAVQTGAIIGVSRSRVFQLWKTKQLKSVLVGGKRFSTDRQIDEFLARLEQAAEDPRGAA' A
#
# COMPACT_ATOMS: atom_id res chain seq x y z
N MET A 1 -3.13 14.78 10.06
CA MET A 1 -4.39 14.01 10.03
C MET A 1 -4.16 12.75 9.19
N ASN A 2 -4.51 11.57 9.69
CA ASN A 2 -4.36 10.32 8.94
C ASN A 2 -5.61 10.09 8.09
N LYS A 3 -5.54 10.33 6.78
CA LYS A 3 -6.68 10.17 5.86
C LYS A 3 -6.82 8.70 5.45
N ASN A 4 -8.06 8.24 5.29
CA ASN A 4 -8.36 6.95 4.69
C ASN A 4 -8.48 7.10 3.17
N ASN A 5 -7.66 6.36 2.43
CA ASN A 5 -7.61 6.39 0.97
C ASN A 5 -8.26 5.14 0.39
N ASN A 6 -9.14 5.33 -0.59
CA ASN A 6 -9.73 4.23 -1.32
C ASN A 6 -8.71 3.62 -2.31
N ALA A 7 -9.10 2.55 -3.01
CA ALA A 7 -8.19 1.83 -3.91
C ALA A 7 -7.64 2.69 -5.07
N VAL A 8 -8.42 3.69 -5.53
CA VAL A 8 -8.00 4.58 -6.62
C VAL A 8 -6.95 5.58 -6.11
N GLN A 9 -7.23 6.23 -4.98
CA GLN A 9 -6.30 7.17 -4.35
C GLN A 9 -5.00 6.49 -3.94
N THR A 10 -5.11 5.32 -3.31
CA THR A 10 -3.96 4.50 -2.90
C THR A 10 -3.09 4.13 -4.11
N GLY A 11 -3.72 3.73 -5.23
CA GLY A 11 -3.01 3.40 -6.46
C GLY A 11 -2.29 4.59 -7.07
N ALA A 12 -2.93 5.77 -7.08
CA ALA A 12 -2.33 7.00 -7.57
C ALA A 12 -1.10 7.42 -6.74
N ILE A 13 -1.13 7.25 -5.42
CA ILE A 13 -0.01 7.59 -4.53
C ILE A 13 1.18 6.64 -4.73
N ILE A 14 0.92 5.34 -4.82
CA ILE A 14 1.97 4.30 -4.96
C ILE A 14 2.46 4.18 -6.42
N GLY A 15 1.72 4.71 -7.39
CA GLY A 15 2.03 4.57 -8.82
C GLY A 15 1.62 3.22 -9.41
N VAL A 16 0.56 2.59 -8.88
CA VAL A 16 0.07 1.27 -9.34
C VAL A 16 -1.42 1.30 -9.69
N SER A 17 -1.83 0.34 -10.53
CA SER A 17 -3.25 0.22 -10.91
C SER A 17 -4.14 -0.15 -9.72
N ARG A 18 -5.42 0.24 -9.78
CA ARG A 18 -6.45 -0.15 -8.79
C ARG A 18 -6.49 -1.66 -8.55
N SER A 19 -6.37 -2.47 -9.61
CA SER A 19 -6.35 -3.93 -9.52
C SER A 19 -5.15 -4.43 -8.72
N ARG A 20 -3.98 -3.79 -8.88
CA ARG A 20 -2.79 -4.11 -8.11
C ARG A 20 -2.98 -3.76 -6.63
N VAL A 21 -3.61 -2.64 -6.31
CA VAL A 21 -3.94 -2.30 -4.91
C VAL A 21 -4.80 -3.38 -4.24
N PHE A 22 -5.83 -3.88 -4.93
CA PHE A 22 -6.64 -4.98 -4.40
C PHE A 22 -5.83 -6.27 -4.17
N GLN A 23 -4.89 -6.58 -5.06
CA GLN A 23 -3.97 -7.70 -4.84
C GLN A 23 -3.07 -7.46 -3.63
N LEU A 24 -2.53 -6.26 -3.44
CA LEU A 24 -1.68 -5.92 -2.29
C LEU A 24 -2.46 -6.03 -0.97
N TRP A 25 -3.73 -5.63 -0.95
CA TRP A 25 -4.60 -5.85 0.20
C TRP A 25 -4.93 -7.32 0.44
N LYS A 26 -5.21 -8.08 -0.63
CA LYS A 26 -5.51 -9.52 -0.56
C LYS A 26 -4.32 -10.31 -0.01
N THR A 27 -3.11 -9.96 -0.45
CA THR A 27 -1.84 -10.57 -0.02
C THR A 27 -1.30 -10.00 1.28
N LYS A 28 -1.98 -9.02 1.88
CA LYS A 28 -1.57 -8.30 3.10
C LYS A 28 -0.21 -7.59 3.01
N GLN A 29 0.34 -7.41 1.80
CA GLN A 29 1.56 -6.64 1.59
C GLN A 29 1.34 -5.16 1.89
N LEU A 30 0.16 -4.63 1.52
CA LEU A 30 -0.29 -3.31 1.91
C LEU A 30 -1.35 -3.44 3.02
N LYS A 31 -1.13 -2.76 4.14
CA LYS A 31 -2.11 -2.71 5.24
C LYS A 31 -3.38 -2.01 4.76
N SER A 32 -4.53 -2.53 5.21
CA SER A 32 -5.84 -1.96 4.91
C SER A 32 -6.75 -2.08 6.11
N VAL A 33 -7.64 -1.10 6.30
CA VAL A 33 -8.76 -1.12 7.24
C VAL A 33 -10.07 -1.36 6.50
N LEU A 34 -10.98 -2.13 7.11
CA LEU A 34 -12.32 -2.34 6.59
C LEU A 34 -13.27 -1.32 7.21
N VAL A 35 -13.96 -0.55 6.38
CA VAL A 35 -14.97 0.42 6.79
C VAL A 35 -16.24 0.19 5.97
N GLY A 36 -17.33 -0.21 6.62
CA GLY A 36 -18.63 -0.43 5.96
C GLY A 36 -18.59 -1.41 4.77
N GLY A 37 -17.70 -2.39 4.79
CA GLY A 37 -17.53 -3.38 3.72
C GLY A 37 -16.54 -3.00 2.61
N LYS A 38 -15.95 -1.80 2.66
CA LYS A 38 -14.90 -1.36 1.72
C LYS A 38 -13.55 -1.30 2.43
N ARG A 39 -12.48 -1.62 1.70
CA ARG A 39 -11.10 -1.52 2.19
C ARG A 39 -10.53 -0.14 1.87
N PHE A 40 -9.79 0.39 2.81
CA PHE A 40 -9.06 1.65 2.70
C PHE A 40 -7.65 1.45 3.26
N SER A 41 -6.67 2.17 2.73
CA SER A 41 -5.36 2.31 3.35
C SER A 41 -5.24 3.71 3.92
N THR A 42 -4.69 3.84 5.12
CA THR A 42 -4.43 5.17 5.68
C THR A 42 -3.16 5.77 5.08
N ASP A 43 -2.98 7.09 5.12
CA ASP A 43 -1.73 7.73 4.66
C ASP A 43 -0.51 7.07 5.32
N ARG A 44 -0.54 6.94 6.65
CA ARG A 44 0.53 6.26 7.40
C ARG A 44 0.81 4.83 6.90
N GLN A 45 -0.22 4.08 6.53
CA GLN A 45 -0.06 2.71 6.03
C GLN A 45 0.57 2.67 4.64
N ILE A 46 0.31 3.69 3.82
CA ILE A 46 0.92 3.87 2.50
C ILE A 46 2.38 4.28 2.67
N ASP A 47 2.68 5.23 3.55
CA ASP A 47 4.05 5.68 3.83
C ASP A 47 4.92 4.53 4.37
N GLU A 48 4.39 3.76 5.34
CA GLU A 48 5.06 2.56 5.86
C GLU A 48 5.33 1.51 4.76
N PHE A 49 4.45 1.43 3.75
CA PHE A 49 4.63 0.51 2.63
C PHE A 49 5.71 1.00 1.66
N LEU A 50 5.69 2.29 1.30
CA LEU A 50 6.69 2.89 0.41
C LEU A 50 8.09 2.82 1.02
N ALA A 51 8.24 3.16 2.31
CA ALA A 51 9.53 3.09 3.00
C ALA A 51 10.14 1.67 2.96
N ARG A 52 9.30 0.62 3.05
CA ARG A 52 9.77 -0.77 2.93
C ARG A 52 10.21 -1.12 1.50
N LEU A 53 9.51 -0.60 0.49
CA LEU A 53 9.89 -0.81 -0.90
C LEU A 53 11.21 -0.12 -1.22
N GLU A 54 11.40 1.10 -0.72
CA GLU A 54 12.65 1.85 -0.86
C GLU A 54 13.81 1.12 -0.17
N GLN A 55 13.61 0.62 1.05
CA GLN A 55 14.60 -0.20 1.74
C GLN A 55 14.95 -1.49 0.97
N ALA A 56 13.95 -2.17 0.40
CA ALA A 56 14.17 -3.37 -0.39
C ALA A 56 14.87 -3.09 -1.73
N ALA A 57 14.67 -1.91 -2.32
CA ALA A 57 15.36 -1.49 -3.53
C ALA A 57 16.82 -1.09 -3.26
N GLU A 58 17.09 -0.52 -2.08
CA GLU A 58 18.43 -0.08 -1.66
C GLU A 58 19.35 -1.25 -1.24
N ASP A 59 18.82 -2.42 -0.88
CA ASP A 59 19.61 -3.62 -0.60
C ASP A 59 19.66 -4.58 -1.82
N PRO A 60 20.60 -4.42 -2.76
CA PRO A 60 20.74 -5.29 -3.92
C PRO A 60 21.22 -6.72 -3.56
N ARG A 61 21.51 -7.02 -2.28
CA ARG A 61 22.02 -8.33 -1.83
C ARG A 61 21.02 -9.10 -0.95
N GLY A 62 19.93 -8.47 -0.51
CA GLY A 62 18.90 -9.08 0.34
C GLY A 62 17.76 -9.80 -0.40
N ALA A 63 17.77 -9.77 -1.74
CA ALA A 63 16.74 -10.37 -2.61
C ALA A 63 17.22 -11.64 -3.34
N ALA A 64 18.15 -12.40 -2.75
CA ALA A 64 18.67 -13.66 -3.28
C ALA A 64 18.09 -14.88 -2.56
#